data_AF-A0A4R5CHL5-F1
#
_entry.id   AF-A0A4R5CHL5-F1
#
_cell.length_a   1.000
_cell.length_b   1.000
_cell.length_c   1.000
_cell.angle_alpha   90.00
_cell.angle_beta   90.00
_cell.angle_gamma   90.00
#
_symmetry.space_group_name_H-M   'P 1'
#
loop_
_entity.id
_entity.type
_entity.pdbx_description
1 polymer ?
#
loop_
_entity_poly.entity_id
_entity_poly.type
_entity_poly.pdbx_seq_one_letter_code
_entity_poly.pdbx_strand_id
1 'polypeptide(L)'
;MKNWCVCPDCLRVIFNAKFYLVKTGCQWRILPKDFPKWELVYYFFTKWKNNGTIDFIHEVIREKVRKKHKKKETPSVGIIDSLSVKTTRKGVEIGVLMEVKK
;
A
#
# COMPACT_ATOMS: atom_id res chain seq x y z
N MET A 1 -1.45 -19.00 18.40
CA MET A 1 -1.07 -18.28 17.17
C MET A 1 -0.14 -19.17 16.39
N LYS A 2 -0.55 -19.68 15.23
CA LYS A 2 0.25 -20.63 14.44
C LYS A 2 1.43 -19.87 13.82
N ASN A 3 2.63 -20.42 14.03
CA ASN A 3 3.91 -19.92 13.55
C ASN A 3 3.89 -19.81 12.02
N TRP A 4 3.70 -18.60 11.50
CA TRP A 4 3.94 -18.31 10.10
C TRP A 4 5.41 -17.94 9.96
N CYS A 5 6.19 -18.79 9.31
CA CYS A 5 7.59 -18.51 9.00
C CYS A 5 7.68 -17.18 8.24
N VAL A 6 8.59 -16.30 8.63
CA VAL A 6 8.92 -15.12 7.83
C VAL A 6 9.85 -15.59 6.71
N CYS A 7 9.28 -16.31 5.75
CA CYS A 7 9.96 -16.76 4.55
C CYS A 7 9.71 -15.76 3.40
N PRO A 8 10.62 -15.60 2.41
CA PRO A 8 10.40 -14.68 1.30
C PRO A 8 9.09 -14.94 0.54
N ASP A 9 8.73 -16.21 0.36
CA ASP A 9 7.48 -16.62 -0.30
C ASP A 9 6.24 -16.24 0.51
N CYS A 10 6.35 -16.32 1.85
CA CYS A 10 5.31 -15.99 2.80
C CYS A 10 4.90 -14.51 2.71
N LEU A 11 5.89 -13.61 2.59
CA LEU A 11 5.65 -12.17 2.46
C LEU A 11 5.10 -11.81 1.08
N ARG A 12 5.56 -12.50 0.02
CA ARG A 12 5.05 -12.33 -1.34
C ARG A 12 3.55 -12.63 -1.42
N VAL A 13 3.08 -13.67 -0.75
CA VAL A 13 1.65 -14.01 -0.72
C VAL A 13 0.82 -12.91 -0.05
N ILE A 14 1.32 -12.29 1.02
CA ILE A 14 0.66 -11.16 1.68
C ILE A 14 0.58 -9.94 0.75
N PHE A 15 1.66 -9.63 0.02
CA PHE A 15 1.64 -8.57 -0.99
C PHE A 15 0.67 -8.87 -2.14
N ASN A 16 0.62 -10.11 -2.61
CA ASN A 16 -0.34 -10.53 -3.65
C ASN A 16 -1.79 -10.34 -3.18
N ALA A 17 -2.10 -10.71 -1.93
CA ALA A 17 -3.43 -10.47 -1.35
C ALA A 17 -3.76 -8.97 -1.31
N LYS A 18 -2.78 -8.12 -0.98
CA LYS A 18 -2.95 -6.66 -1.00
C LYS A 18 -3.19 -6.14 -2.42
N PHE A 19 -2.45 -6.62 -3.42
CA PHE A 19 -2.66 -6.25 -4.82
C PHE A 19 -4.02 -6.69 -5.33
N TYR A 20 -4.50 -7.86 -4.92
CA TYR A 20 -5.85 -8.33 -5.23
C TYR A 20 -6.91 -7.36 -4.69
N LEU A 21 -6.80 -6.94 -3.42
CA LEU A 21 -7.70 -5.95 -2.83
C LEU A 21 -7.69 -4.61 -3.60
N VAL A 22 -6.51 -4.12 -3.97
CA VAL A 22 -6.37 -2.85 -4.71
C VAL A 22 -6.95 -2.98 -6.13
N LYS A 23 -6.75 -4.12 -6.79
CA LYS A 23 -7.23 -4.35 -8.16
C LYS A 23 -8.74 -4.52 -8.24
N THR A 24 -9.33 -5.21 -7.27
CA THR A 24 -10.76 -5.56 -7.26
C THR A 24 -11.64 -4.58 -6.49
N GLY A 25 -11.06 -3.83 -5.54
CA GLY A 25 -11.82 -2.97 -4.63
C GLY A 25 -12.72 -3.75 -3.67
N CYS A 26 -12.53 -5.07 -3.51
CA CYS A 26 -13.37 -5.86 -2.63
C CYS A 26 -13.15 -5.51 -1.15
N GLN A 27 -14.16 -5.75 -0.32
CA GLN A 27 -14.04 -5.56 1.12
C GLN A 27 -13.03 -6.55 1.71
N TRP A 28 -12.28 -6.13 2.72
CA TRP A 28 -11.29 -6.98 3.41
C TRP A 28 -11.84 -8.34 3.85
N ARG A 29 -13.11 -8.38 4.31
CA ARG A 29 -13.79 -9.61 4.78
C ARG A 29 -14.16 -10.59 3.66
N ILE A 30 -14.13 -10.15 2.40
CA ILE A 30 -14.47 -10.92 1.20
C ILE A 30 -13.18 -11.35 0.47
N LEU A 31 -12.03 -11.29 1.14
CA LEU A 31 -10.79 -11.80 0.56
C LEU A 31 -10.93 -13.31 0.24
N PRO A 32 -10.56 -13.76 -0.97
CA PRO A 32 -10.63 -15.17 -1.35
C PRO A 32 -9.85 -16.07 -0.38
N LYS A 33 -10.35 -17.31 -0.20
CA LYS A 33 -9.77 -18.30 0.73
C LYS A 33 -8.39 -18.81 0.28
N ASP A 34 -8.00 -18.58 -0.97
CA ASP A 34 -6.68 -18.91 -1.49
C ASP A 34 -5.58 -18.03 -0.89
N PHE A 35 -5.96 -16.88 -0.32
CA PHE A 35 -5.06 -16.00 0.41
C PHE A 35 -5.05 -16.30 1.92
N PRO A 36 -4.00 -15.87 2.65
CA PRO A 36 -4.01 -15.89 4.09
C PRO A 36 -5.21 -15.13 4.64
N LYS A 37 -5.62 -15.49 5.86
CA LYS A 37 -6.72 -14.84 6.56
C LYS A 37 -6.58 -13.31 6.51
N TRP A 38 -7.69 -12.63 6.23
CA TRP A 38 -7.70 -11.18 6.03
C TRP A 38 -7.14 -10.42 7.24
N GLU A 39 -7.31 -10.93 8.47
CA GLU A 39 -6.75 -10.32 9.69
C GLU A 39 -5.22 -10.27 9.64
N LEU A 40 -4.59 -11.31 9.10
CA LEU A 40 -3.15 -11.40 8.97
C LEU A 40 -2.64 -10.43 7.92
N VAL A 41 -3.28 -10.40 6.75
CA VAL A 41 -2.95 -9.46 5.67
C VAL A 41 -3.09 -8.02 6.16
N TYR A 42 -4.16 -7.73 6.91
CA TYR A 42 -4.39 -6.43 7.51
C TYR A 42 -3.36 -6.06 8.58
N TYR A 43 -2.97 -7.02 9.43
CA TYR A 43 -1.91 -6.83 10.44
C TYR A 43 -0.59 -6.41 9.80
N PHE A 44 -0.12 -7.16 8.80
CA PHE A 44 1.13 -6.85 8.10
C PHE A 44 1.03 -5.52 7.35
N PHE A 45 -0.08 -5.28 6.64
CA PHE A 45 -0.29 -4.01 5.95
C PHE A 45 -0.24 -2.83 6.92
N THR A 46 -0.90 -2.92 8.07
CA THR A 46 -0.91 -1.85 9.08
C THR A 46 0.49 -1.64 9.66
N LYS A 47 1.20 -2.73 9.97
CA LYS A 47 2.59 -2.69 10.45
C LYS A 47 3.51 -1.99 9.45
N TRP A 48 3.42 -2.34 8.17
CA TRP A 48 4.22 -1.76 7.09
C TRP A 48 3.86 -0.32 6.76
N LYS A 49 2.59 0.04 6.87
CA LYS A 49 2.14 1.43 6.72
C LYS A 49 2.71 2.29 7.85
N ASN A 50 2.65 1.80 9.09
CA ASN A 50 3.04 2.60 10.25
C ASN A 50 4.56 2.74 10.41
N ASN A 51 5.34 1.76 9.95
CA ASN A 51 6.80 1.82 10.01
C ASN A 51 7.45 2.39 8.73
N GLY A 52 6.67 2.89 7.76
CA GLY A 52 7.16 3.49 6.51
C GLY A 52 7.69 2.49 5.47
N THR A 53 7.50 1.18 5.65
CA THR A 53 7.97 0.17 4.68
C THR A 53 7.32 0.35 3.31
N ILE A 54 6.03 0.71 3.27
CA ILE A 54 5.32 0.96 2.01
C ILE A 54 5.92 2.16 1.26
N ASP A 55 6.24 3.23 1.97
CA ASP A 55 6.82 4.44 1.39
C ASP A 55 8.21 4.15 0.81
N PHE A 56 9.03 3.42 1.55
CA PHE A 56 10.35 2.96 1.09
C PHE A 56 10.26 2.10 -0.18
N ILE A 57 9.32 1.14 -0.23
CA ILE A 57 9.10 0.31 -1.42
C ILE A 57 8.69 1.18 -2.61
N HIS A 58 7.80 2.15 -2.40
CA HIS A 58 7.36 3.08 -3.43
C HIS A 58 8.51 3.95 -3.96
N GLU A 59 9.40 4.41 -3.09
CA GLU A 59 10.61 5.17 -3.45
C GLU A 59 11.53 4.34 -4.36
N VAL A 60 11.90 3.13 -3.93
CA VAL A 60 12.77 2.23 -4.71
C VAL A 60 12.16 1.88 -6.07
N ILE A 61 10.84 1.63 -6.13
CA ILE A 61 10.15 1.35 -7.39
C ILE A 61 10.16 2.60 -8.28
N ARG A 62 9.89 3.78 -7.73
CA ARG A 62 9.87 5.05 -8.47
C ARG A 62 11.24 5.33 -9.09
N GLU A 63 12.31 5.16 -8.35
CA GLU A 63 13.68 5.31 -8.86
C GLU A 63 13.96 4.36 -10.02
N LYS A 64 13.66 3.06 -9.85
CA LYS A 64 13.87 2.04 -10.89
C LYS A 64 13.11 2.36 -12.17
N VAL A 65 11.84 2.77 -12.06
CA VAL A 65 11.02 3.17 -13.21
C VAL A 65 11.61 4.40 -13.89
N ARG A 66 12.04 5.41 -13.13
CA ARG A 66 12.66 6.63 -13.70
C ARG A 66 13.96 6.34 -14.42
N LYS A 67 14.85 5.53 -13.84
CA LYS A 67 16.09 5.06 -14.49
C LYS A 67 15.80 4.32 -15.79
N LYS A 68 14.80 3.43 -15.80
CA LYS A 68 14.37 2.71 -17.01
C LYS A 68 13.94 3.66 -18.14
N HIS A 69 13.34 4.80 -17.78
CA HIS A 69 12.97 5.86 -18.72
C HIS A 69 14.09 6.89 -18.98
N LYS A 70 15.35 6.59 -18.62
CA LYS A 70 16.52 7.49 -18.77
C LYS A 70 16.32 8.87 -18.10
N LYS A 71 15.53 8.92 -17.02
CA LYS A 71 15.32 10.13 -16.20
C LYS A 71 16.18 10.07 -14.94
N LYS A 72 16.48 11.24 -14.35
CA LYS A 72 17.14 11.35 -13.04
C LYS A 72 16.31 10.65 -11.96
N GLU A 73 16.97 10.06 -10.97
CA GLU A 73 16.36 9.30 -9.87
C GLU A 73 15.31 10.13 -9.13
N THR A 74 15.71 11.32 -8.69
CA THR A 74 14.81 12.28 -8.07
C THR A 74 14.02 13.06 -9.12
N PRO A 75 12.70 13.27 -8.91
CA PRO A 75 11.91 14.16 -9.74
C PRO A 75 12.30 15.62 -9.49
N SER A 76 12.26 16.46 -10.54
CA SER A 76 12.40 17.91 -10.40
C SER A 76 11.12 18.59 -9.93
N VAL A 77 9.96 17.99 -10.22
CA VAL A 77 8.63 18.49 -9.88
C VAL A 77 7.76 17.34 -9.39
N GLY A 78 7.04 17.55 -8.29
CA GLY A 78 6.00 16.65 -7.78
C GLY A 78 4.61 17.23 -8.02
N ILE A 79 3.71 16.45 -8.59
CA ILE A 79 2.29 16.79 -8.71
C ILE A 79 1.56 16.10 -7.57
N ILE A 80 0.83 16.86 -6.77
CA ILE A 80 -0.01 16.36 -5.69
C ILE A 80 -1.46 16.59 -6.13
N ASP A 81 -2.22 15.50 -6.24
CA ASP A 81 -3.63 15.54 -6.56
C ASP A 81 -4.42 14.90 -5.40
N SER A 82 -5.57 15.47 -5.07
CA SER A 82 -6.46 14.94 -4.05
C SER A 82 -7.79 14.52 -4.69
N LEU A 83 -8.15 13.25 -4.49
CA LEU A 83 -9.42 12.71 -4.94
C LEU A 83 -10.31 12.45 -3.73
N SER A 84 -11.50 13.03 -3.74
CA SER A 84 -12.54 12.72 -2.76
C SER A 84 -13.34 11.50 -3.22
N VAL A 85 -13.44 10.49 -2.36
CA VAL A 85 -14.30 9.33 -2.58
C VAL A 85 -15.58 9.54 -1.78
N LYS A 86 -16.72 9.64 -2.46
CA LYS A 86 -18.03 9.79 -1.81
C LYS A 86 -18.36 8.52 -1.02
N THR A 87 -18.39 8.62 0.30
CA THR A 87 -18.83 7.56 1.20
C THR A 87 -20.30 7.77 1.59
N THR A 88 -21.06 6.70 1.80
CA THR A 88 -22.47 6.80 2.20
C THR A 88 -22.56 7.22 3.67
N ARG A 89 -22.99 8.47 3.92
CA ARG A 89 -23.28 9.17 5.20
C ARG A 89 -22.69 8.58 6.49
N LYS A 90 -21.51 9.07 6.85
CA LYS A 90 -21.20 9.80 8.11
C LYS A 90 -20.04 10.74 7.81
N GLY A 91 -20.36 12.03 7.63
CA GLY A 91 -19.38 13.06 7.33
C GLY A 91 -18.49 13.35 8.54
N VAL A 92 -17.23 12.96 8.43
CA VAL A 92 -16.15 13.68 9.09
C VAL A 92 -15.21 14.09 7.96
N GLU A 93 -15.15 15.37 7.67
CA GLU A 93 -14.10 15.92 6.82
C GLU A 93 -12.80 15.82 7.60
N ILE A 94 -12.03 14.76 7.35
CA ILE A 94 -10.65 14.67 7.84
C ILE A 94 -9.80 15.36 6.78
N GLY A 95 -9.53 16.65 6.98
CA GLY A 95 -8.50 17.35 6.23
C GLY A 95 -7.17 16.63 6.42
N VAL A 96 -6.60 16.08 5.34
CA VAL A 96 -5.27 15.51 5.38
C VAL A 96 -4.28 16.66 5.26
N LEU A 97 -3.62 17.02 6.35
CA LEU A 97 -2.40 17.82 6.29
C LEU A 97 -1.34 16.98 5.56
N MET A 98 -1.13 17.28 4.27
CA MET A 98 -0.07 16.67 3.49
C MET A 98 1.20 17.49 3.66
N GLU A 99 2.07 17.05 4.55
CA GLU A 99 3.39 17.62 4.70
C GLU A 99 4.28 17.16 3.55
N VAL A 100 4.76 18.10 2.74
CA VAL A 100 5.75 17.81 1.68
C VAL A 100 7.10 17.66 2.38
N LYS A 101 7.54 16.42 2.60
CA LYS A 101 8.93 16.15 2.97
C LYS A 101 9.82 16.63 1.82
N LYS A 102 10.54 17.74 2.06
CA LYS A 102 11.61 18.22 1.18
C LYS A 102 12.83 17.31 1.25
#